data_AF-A0A966JUT8-F1
#
_entry.id   AF-A0A966JUT8-F1
#
_cell.length_a   1.000
_cell.length_b   1.000
_cell.length_c   1.000
_cell.angle_alpha   90.00
_cell.angle_beta   90.00
_cell.angle_gamma   90.00
#
_symmetry.space_group_name_H-M   'P 1'
#
loop_
_entity.id
_entity.type
_entity.pdbx_description
1 polymer ?
#
loop_
_entity_poly.entity_id
_entity_poly.type
_entity_poly.pdbx_seq_one_letter_code
_entity_poly.pdbx_strand_id
1 'polypeptide(L)'
;MSNDELATSTRVVAPRDLVYFERRTKLLLAGGLIFITTLMIFLTLQPSLIFRNNTPTGGDMGAHVYGPAYLRDHLLTSLRLSGWSNDWYSGLPIYRFYMVVPALFIVALDILLPYGIALKLVAVAGLLALPLCTWLFARLARLAFPIPELLVVASTIFLFDESFTIYGGNIASTMAGEFSFSIALAFAVLGFGVFWRGIETGGYRIAATILLALSALSHGIVLLFAFLGYLLILAMHKEPAKWKYGAPVIGTAVLLSAFWVLPFVLNHAYMTDMKYEPQPTGYGESFIDMFFPLHTIFDVIITGFALVGFVSALWWRNFVASWMGIYTVVLTIGVFVARESLPIIGLLWNPRILPFFYLLRYMLMMFGIYEVIVAVARFVSLERTAARVA
;
A
#
# COMPACT_ATOMS: atom_id res chain seq x y z
N MET A 1 -53.73 -33.15 32.52
CA MET A 1 -52.31 -32.82 32.29
C MET A 1 -52.28 -31.44 31.65
N SER A 2 -51.68 -30.48 32.34
CA SER A 2 -51.74 -29.04 32.09
C SER A 2 -50.96 -28.61 30.85
N ASN A 3 -51.54 -27.70 30.07
CA ASN A 3 -50.97 -27.06 28.87
C ASN A 3 -49.94 -25.94 29.20
N ASP A 4 -49.22 -26.01 30.33
CA ASP A 4 -48.47 -24.85 30.87
C ASP A 4 -46.93 -24.97 30.81
N GLU A 5 -46.35 -25.95 30.11
CA GLU A 5 -44.89 -26.19 30.11
C GLU A 5 -44.18 -26.03 28.76
N LEU A 6 -44.68 -25.15 27.89
CA LEU A 6 -43.93 -24.65 26.73
C LEU A 6 -43.79 -23.14 26.78
N ALA A 7 -43.41 -22.62 27.95
CA ALA A 7 -42.77 -21.32 28.03
C ALA A 7 -41.41 -21.43 27.33
N THR A 8 -41.36 -21.14 26.02
CA THR A 8 -40.12 -20.83 25.32
C THR A 8 -39.45 -19.71 26.09
N SER A 9 -38.46 -20.07 26.91
CA SER A 9 -37.53 -19.15 27.53
C SER A 9 -36.87 -18.36 26.41
N THR A 10 -37.43 -17.19 26.07
CA THR A 10 -36.72 -16.18 25.29
C THR A 10 -35.55 -15.76 26.16
N ARG A 11 -34.41 -16.43 25.95
CA ARG A 11 -33.14 -16.09 26.58
C ARG A 11 -32.87 -14.64 26.25
N VAL A 12 -33.07 -13.76 27.23
CA VAL A 12 -32.73 -12.35 27.11
C VAL A 12 -31.21 -12.29 26.97
N VAL A 13 -30.73 -12.13 25.74
CA VAL A 13 -29.30 -12.03 25.45
C VAL A 13 -28.80 -10.76 26.11
N ALA A 14 -27.80 -10.87 26.99
CA ALA A 14 -27.27 -9.69 27.67
C ALA A 14 -26.65 -8.73 26.64
N PRO A 15 -26.75 -7.39 26.82
CA PRO A 15 -26.13 -6.42 25.91
C PRO A 15 -24.63 -6.66 25.68
N ARG A 16 -23.93 -7.16 26.71
CA ARG A 16 -22.52 -7.57 26.63
C ARG A 16 -22.32 -8.72 25.62
N ASP A 17 -23.22 -9.69 25.61
CA ASP A 17 -23.14 -10.85 24.72
C ASP A 17 -23.40 -10.41 23.27
N LEU A 18 -24.35 -9.50 23.04
CA LEU A 18 -24.60 -8.92 21.71
C LEU A 18 -23.35 -8.22 21.15
N VAL A 19 -22.71 -7.36 21.95
CA VAL A 19 -21.47 -6.67 21.53
C VAL A 19 -20.33 -7.66 21.28
N TYR A 20 -20.23 -8.71 22.10
CA TYR A 20 -19.26 -9.78 21.91
C TYR A 20 -19.50 -10.54 20.61
N PHE A 21 -20.74 -10.96 20.33
CA PHE A 21 -21.12 -11.65 19.10
C PHE A 21 -20.90 -10.78 17.87
N GLU A 22 -21.26 -9.50 17.93
CA GLU A 22 -21.04 -8.55 16.84
C GLU A 22 -19.54 -8.40 16.54
N ARG A 23 -18.72 -8.15 17.57
CA ARG A 23 -17.28 -8.01 17.40
C ARG A 23 -16.65 -9.28 16.84
N ARG A 24 -17.05 -10.44 17.35
CA ARG A 24 -16.56 -11.75 16.88
C ARG A 24 -16.95 -11.99 15.43
N THR A 25 -18.21 -11.71 15.07
CA THR A 25 -18.71 -11.87 13.69
C THR A 25 -17.94 -10.97 12.72
N LYS A 26 -17.75 -9.69 13.06
CA LYS A 26 -16.96 -8.75 12.25
C LYS A 26 -15.52 -9.24 12.06
N LEU A 27 -14.88 -9.75 13.12
CA LEU A 27 -13.53 -10.31 13.03
C LEU A 27 -13.46 -11.59 12.20
N LEU A 28 -14.47 -12.46 12.29
CA LEU A 28 -14.55 -13.67 11.47
C LEU A 28 -14.75 -13.32 9.98
N LEU A 29 -15.60 -12.36 9.67
CA LEU A 29 -15.79 -11.87 8.30
C LEU A 29 -14.51 -11.25 7.75
N ALA A 30 -13.85 -10.39 8.54
CA ALA A 30 -12.56 -9.82 8.18
C ALA A 30 -11.50 -10.90 7.93
N GLY A 31 -11.35 -11.84 8.88
CA GLY A 31 -10.38 -12.93 8.77
C GLY A 31 -10.64 -13.83 7.57
N GLY A 32 -11.91 -14.18 7.32
CA GLY A 32 -12.32 -14.97 6.17
C GLY A 32 -12.06 -14.23 4.85
N LEU A 33 -12.36 -12.94 4.78
CA LEU A 33 -12.12 -12.14 3.57
C LEU A 33 -10.63 -12.01 3.27
N ILE A 34 -9.81 -11.65 4.27
CA ILE A 34 -8.35 -11.57 4.12
C ILE A 34 -7.78 -12.93 3.70
N PHE A 35 -8.23 -14.01 4.34
CA PHE A 35 -7.78 -15.35 3.99
C PHE A 35 -8.10 -15.70 2.53
N ILE A 36 -9.33 -15.46 2.08
CA ILE A 36 -9.76 -15.78 0.71
C ILE A 36 -9.00 -14.92 -0.31
N THR A 37 -8.84 -13.61 -0.08
CA THR A 37 -8.14 -12.74 -1.03
C THR A 37 -6.65 -13.05 -1.08
N THR A 38 -5.99 -13.25 0.06
CA THR A 38 -4.58 -13.67 0.12
C THR A 38 -4.39 -15.04 -0.52
N LEU A 39 -5.32 -15.99 -0.32
CA LEU A 39 -5.27 -17.30 -0.96
C LEU A 39 -5.42 -17.18 -2.49
N MET A 40 -6.35 -16.37 -2.98
CA MET A 40 -6.50 -16.09 -4.41
C MET A 40 -5.19 -15.54 -5.00
N ILE A 41 -4.60 -14.51 -4.38
CA ILE A 41 -3.33 -13.92 -4.82
C ILE A 41 -2.24 -14.99 -4.84
N PHE A 42 -2.12 -15.76 -3.77
CA PHE A 42 -1.12 -16.83 -3.65
C PHE A 42 -1.26 -17.89 -4.74
N LEU A 43 -2.49 -18.32 -5.05
CA LEU A 43 -2.77 -19.28 -6.11
C LEU A 43 -2.44 -18.72 -7.50
N THR A 44 -2.77 -17.44 -7.76
CA THR A 44 -2.40 -16.74 -9.01
C THR A 44 -0.88 -16.69 -9.21
N LEU A 45 -0.11 -16.55 -8.13
CA LEU A 45 1.35 -16.54 -8.16
C LEU A 45 2.00 -17.92 -8.36
N GLN A 46 1.19 -18.96 -8.59
CA GLN A 46 1.63 -20.32 -8.88
C GLN A 46 2.59 -20.89 -7.82
N PRO A 47 2.08 -21.32 -6.65
CA PRO A 47 2.91 -21.76 -5.52
C PRO A 47 3.95 -22.84 -5.86
N SER A 48 3.63 -23.74 -6.80
CA SER A 48 4.57 -24.75 -7.28
C SER A 48 5.85 -24.14 -7.87
N LEU A 49 5.76 -22.98 -8.53
CA LEU A 49 6.91 -22.24 -9.05
C LEU A 49 7.64 -21.50 -7.94
N ILE A 50 6.94 -20.95 -6.95
CA ILE A 50 7.57 -20.28 -5.79
C ILE A 50 8.48 -21.24 -5.02
N PHE A 51 8.01 -22.46 -4.75
CA PHE A 51 8.75 -23.46 -3.97
C PHE A 51 9.70 -24.34 -4.81
N ARG A 52 9.75 -24.19 -6.13
CA ARG A 52 10.73 -24.88 -6.95
C ARG A 52 12.14 -24.39 -6.60
N ASN A 53 13.11 -25.28 -6.39
CA ASN A 53 14.49 -24.87 -6.11
C ASN A 53 15.21 -24.43 -7.40
N ASN A 54 14.91 -23.22 -7.85
CA ASN A 54 15.55 -22.54 -8.97
C ASN A 54 15.51 -21.02 -8.76
N THR A 55 16.33 -20.29 -9.49
CA THR A 55 16.30 -18.83 -9.51
C THR A 55 15.14 -18.33 -10.37
N PRO A 56 14.52 -17.19 -10.03
CA PRO A 56 13.54 -16.56 -10.90
C PRO A 56 14.20 -15.99 -12.17
N THR A 57 13.38 -15.77 -13.19
CA THR A 57 13.75 -15.13 -14.45
C THR A 57 12.57 -14.30 -14.97
N GLY A 58 12.78 -13.54 -16.05
CA GLY A 58 11.79 -12.64 -16.65
C GLY A 58 11.94 -11.19 -16.17
N GLY A 59 11.86 -10.25 -17.12
CA GLY A 59 12.08 -8.83 -16.85
C GLY A 59 13.37 -8.57 -16.06
N ASP A 60 13.29 -7.64 -15.11
CA ASP A 60 14.40 -7.30 -14.21
C ASP A 60 14.58 -8.31 -13.07
N MET A 61 13.63 -9.25 -12.87
CA MET A 61 13.70 -10.25 -11.81
C MET A 61 14.96 -11.13 -11.92
N GLY A 62 15.40 -11.42 -13.15
CA GLY A 62 16.64 -12.16 -13.38
C GLY A 62 17.90 -11.42 -12.89
N ALA A 63 17.92 -10.09 -12.98
CA ALA A 63 19.03 -9.27 -12.49
C ALA A 63 19.06 -9.21 -10.95
N HIS A 64 17.90 -9.30 -10.30
CA HIS A 64 17.78 -9.27 -8.85
C HIS A 64 18.34 -10.51 -8.13
N VAL A 65 18.67 -11.58 -8.86
CA VAL A 65 19.28 -12.80 -8.31
C VAL A 65 20.73 -12.55 -7.87
N TYR A 66 21.45 -11.65 -8.53
CA TYR A 66 22.87 -11.45 -8.24
C TYR A 66 23.10 -10.60 -6.98
N GLY A 67 22.36 -9.50 -6.84
CA GLY A 67 22.60 -8.51 -5.79
C GLY A 67 22.61 -9.10 -4.37
N PRO A 68 21.59 -9.86 -3.94
CA PRO A 68 21.54 -10.39 -2.58
C PRO A 68 22.59 -11.47 -2.33
N ALA A 69 22.96 -12.25 -3.36
CA ALA A 69 24.09 -13.19 -3.26
C ALA A 69 25.41 -12.44 -3.02
N TYR A 70 25.68 -11.38 -3.79
CA TYR A 70 26.87 -10.55 -3.58
C TYR A 70 26.88 -9.86 -2.19
N LEU A 71 25.71 -9.41 -1.72
CA LEU A 71 25.54 -8.86 -0.37
C LEU A 71 25.98 -9.86 0.70
N ARG A 72 25.49 -11.10 0.60
CA ARG A 72 25.80 -12.20 1.52
C ARG A 72 27.28 -12.53 1.53
N ASP A 73 27.86 -12.73 0.35
CA ASP A 73 29.18 -13.35 0.20
C ASP A 73 30.33 -12.34 0.40
N HIS A 74 30.12 -11.07 0.02
CA HIS A 74 31.21 -10.08 -0.03
C HIS A 74 31.00 -8.86 0.86
N LEU A 75 29.77 -8.38 1.05
CA LEU A 75 29.53 -7.12 1.76
C LEU A 75 29.28 -7.34 3.26
N LEU A 76 28.39 -8.27 3.62
CA LEU A 76 28.04 -8.52 5.03
C LEU A 76 29.20 -9.10 5.82
N THR A 77 30.06 -9.90 5.19
CA THR A 77 31.32 -10.40 5.78
C THR A 77 32.28 -9.27 6.19
N SER A 78 32.15 -8.10 5.55
CA SER A 78 32.90 -6.88 5.85
C SER A 78 32.09 -5.83 6.62
N LEU A 79 30.92 -6.19 7.16
CA LEU A 79 29.99 -5.28 7.84
C LEU A 79 29.54 -4.08 6.97
N ARG A 80 29.39 -4.30 5.66
CA ARG A 80 28.98 -3.28 4.68
C ARG A 80 27.59 -3.58 4.13
N LEU A 81 26.86 -2.51 3.81
CA LEU A 81 25.53 -2.56 3.16
C LEU A 81 25.55 -2.06 1.71
N SER A 82 26.68 -1.49 1.27
CA SER A 82 26.94 -1.11 -0.12
C SER A 82 28.42 -1.24 -0.42
N GLY A 83 28.79 -1.34 -1.69
CA GLY A 83 30.19 -1.49 -2.08
C GLY A 83 30.41 -1.43 -3.58
N TRP A 84 31.52 -2.00 -4.02
CA TRP A 84 31.92 -2.09 -5.42
C TRP A 84 32.10 -3.57 -5.78
N SER A 85 31.57 -4.00 -6.93
CA SER A 85 31.85 -5.30 -7.53
C SER A 85 32.69 -5.09 -8.78
N ASN A 86 33.58 -6.05 -9.10
CA ASN A 86 34.36 -6.09 -10.33
C ASN A 86 33.78 -7.04 -11.38
N ASP A 87 32.59 -7.62 -11.14
CA ASP A 87 32.07 -8.74 -11.94
C ASP A 87 31.63 -8.33 -13.35
N TRP A 88 31.07 -7.12 -13.51
CA TRP A 88 30.65 -6.58 -14.81
C TRP A 88 31.11 -5.14 -15.04
N TYR A 89 31.17 -4.73 -16.31
CA TYR A 89 31.38 -3.34 -16.75
C TYR A 89 32.65 -2.65 -16.22
N SER A 90 33.74 -3.40 -15.99
CA SER A 90 34.95 -2.90 -15.30
C SER A 90 34.68 -2.39 -13.88
N GLY A 91 33.54 -2.83 -13.33
CA GLY A 91 33.08 -2.62 -11.98
C GLY A 91 31.80 -1.81 -11.89
N LEU A 92 30.99 -2.10 -10.87
CA LEU A 92 29.73 -1.42 -10.61
C LEU A 92 29.48 -1.20 -9.11
N PRO A 93 28.80 -0.09 -8.75
CA PRO A 93 28.42 0.15 -7.37
C PRO A 93 27.22 -0.72 -6.97
N ILE A 94 27.38 -1.52 -5.92
CA ILE A 94 26.36 -2.44 -5.40
C ILE A 94 25.63 -1.80 -4.21
N TYR A 95 24.28 -1.78 -4.26
CA TYR A 95 23.38 -1.14 -3.29
C TYR A 95 23.63 0.33 -2.98
N ARG A 96 24.41 1.04 -3.81
CA ARG A 96 24.48 2.50 -3.77
C ARG A 96 23.22 3.14 -4.36
N PHE A 97 22.74 2.57 -5.46
CA PHE A 97 21.59 3.07 -6.21
C PHE A 97 20.37 2.14 -6.18
N TYR A 98 20.52 0.98 -5.53
CA TYR A 98 19.45 0.01 -5.27
C TYR A 98 19.22 -0.17 -3.77
N MET A 99 17.99 -0.53 -3.44
CA MET A 99 17.48 -0.65 -2.06
C MET A 99 18.01 -1.91 -1.40
N VAL A 100 18.47 -1.79 -0.15
CA VAL A 100 19.15 -2.89 0.55
C VAL A 100 18.22 -3.74 1.41
N VAL A 101 17.10 -3.19 1.90
CA VAL A 101 16.25 -3.89 2.88
C VAL A 101 15.59 -5.17 2.34
N PRO A 102 14.97 -5.19 1.15
CA PRO A 102 14.45 -6.42 0.57
C PRO A 102 15.54 -7.48 0.36
N ALA A 103 16.75 -7.07 -0.04
CA ALA A 103 17.87 -7.98 -0.17
C ALA A 103 18.31 -8.59 1.16
N LEU A 104 18.31 -7.81 2.25
CA LEU A 104 18.58 -8.32 3.60
C LEU A 104 17.53 -9.34 4.03
N PHE A 105 16.26 -9.16 3.69
CA PHE A 105 15.23 -10.18 3.95
C PHE A 105 15.49 -11.46 3.16
N ILE A 106 15.94 -11.36 1.91
CA ILE A 106 16.32 -12.53 1.09
C ILE A 106 17.47 -13.28 1.76
N VAL A 107 18.55 -12.58 2.12
CA VAL A 107 19.72 -13.20 2.76
C VAL A 107 19.36 -13.79 4.13
N ALA A 108 18.50 -13.14 4.91
CA ALA A 108 18.05 -13.68 6.19
C ALA A 108 17.24 -14.97 6.02
N LEU A 109 16.38 -15.03 5.01
CA LEU A 109 15.57 -16.22 4.74
C LEU A 109 16.38 -17.36 4.09
N ASP A 110 17.42 -17.02 3.33
CA ASP A 110 18.39 -17.95 2.73
C ASP A 110 19.17 -18.77 3.78
N ILE A 111 19.24 -18.30 5.03
CA ILE A 111 19.82 -19.07 6.14
C ILE A 111 19.02 -20.37 6.39
N LEU A 112 17.71 -20.35 6.11
CA LEU A 112 16.79 -21.44 6.41
C LEU A 112 16.29 -22.18 5.16
N LEU A 113 16.29 -21.53 4.00
CA LEU A 113 15.70 -22.03 2.76
C LEU A 113 16.70 -21.88 1.60
N PRO A 114 16.64 -22.72 0.56
CA PRO A 114 17.45 -22.52 -0.64
C PRO A 114 17.25 -21.12 -1.24
N TYR A 115 18.36 -20.47 -1.64
CA TYR A 115 18.41 -19.10 -2.16
C TYR A 115 17.28 -18.73 -3.13
N GLY A 116 17.03 -19.56 -4.14
CA GLY A 116 15.97 -19.31 -5.12
C GLY A 116 14.57 -19.25 -4.51
N ILE A 117 14.29 -20.12 -3.53
CA ILE A 117 13.01 -20.13 -2.80
C ILE A 117 12.93 -18.91 -1.88
N ALA A 118 13.99 -18.60 -1.14
CA ALA A 118 14.06 -17.43 -0.27
C ALA A 118 13.78 -16.13 -1.04
N LEU A 119 14.43 -15.96 -2.20
CA LEU A 119 14.22 -14.82 -3.08
C LEU A 119 12.75 -14.72 -3.51
N LYS A 120 12.18 -15.80 -4.05
CA LYS A 120 10.79 -15.80 -4.55
C LYS A 120 9.77 -15.54 -3.45
N LEU A 121 9.97 -16.08 -2.24
CA LEU A 121 9.11 -15.81 -1.10
C LEU A 121 9.14 -14.34 -0.68
N VAL A 122 10.32 -13.72 -0.62
CA VAL A 122 10.42 -12.29 -0.34
C VAL A 122 9.81 -11.46 -1.47
N ALA A 123 10.02 -11.85 -2.72
CA ALA A 123 9.49 -11.14 -3.88
C ALA A 123 7.95 -11.05 -3.86
N VAL A 124 7.26 -12.09 -3.40
CA VAL A 124 5.79 -12.08 -3.31
C VAL A 124 5.25 -11.54 -1.98
N ALA A 125 6.10 -11.29 -0.99
CA ALA A 125 5.68 -10.96 0.37
C ALA A 125 4.83 -9.68 0.43
N GLY A 126 5.19 -8.64 -0.34
CA GLY A 126 4.45 -7.39 -0.40
C GLY A 126 3.01 -7.58 -0.92
N LEU A 127 2.86 -8.35 -1.99
CA LEU A 127 1.56 -8.69 -2.59
C LEU A 127 0.66 -9.44 -1.59
N LEU A 128 1.21 -10.45 -0.93
CA LEU A 128 0.47 -11.27 0.04
C LEU A 128 0.11 -10.50 1.32
N ALA A 129 0.95 -9.55 1.73
CA ALA A 129 0.73 -8.72 2.91
C ALA A 129 -0.27 -7.58 2.69
N LEU A 130 -0.37 -7.03 1.47
CA LEU A 130 -1.15 -5.82 1.21
C LEU A 130 -2.62 -5.90 1.64
N PRO A 131 -3.38 -7.00 1.43
CA PRO A 131 -4.75 -7.13 1.92
C PRO A 131 -4.85 -6.93 3.44
N LEU A 132 -3.98 -7.62 4.21
CA LEU A 132 -3.91 -7.46 5.66
C LEU A 132 -3.48 -6.04 6.06
N CYS A 133 -2.48 -5.46 5.38
CA CYS A 133 -2.02 -4.10 5.65
C CYS A 133 -3.13 -3.06 5.44
N THR A 134 -3.95 -3.19 4.40
CA THR A 134 -5.10 -2.29 4.18
C THR A 134 -6.20 -2.44 5.22
N TRP A 135 -6.48 -3.66 5.67
CA TRP A 135 -7.41 -3.88 6.77
C TRP A 135 -6.87 -3.26 8.06
N LEU A 136 -5.60 -3.52 8.41
CA LEU A 136 -4.95 -2.95 9.60
C LEU A 136 -4.90 -1.43 9.54
N PHE A 137 -4.60 -0.85 8.38
CA PHE A 137 -4.69 0.59 8.14
C PHE A 137 -6.05 1.13 8.57
N ALA A 138 -7.13 0.57 8.01
CA ALA A 138 -8.48 1.02 8.29
C ALA A 138 -8.88 0.82 9.76
N ARG A 139 -8.49 -0.30 10.37
CA ARG A 139 -8.77 -0.62 11.78
C ARG A 139 -8.05 0.32 12.73
N LEU A 140 -6.77 0.61 12.48
CA LEU A 140 -5.98 1.54 13.28
C LEU A 140 -6.48 2.98 13.12
N ALA A 141 -6.93 3.35 11.92
CA ALA A 141 -7.59 4.62 11.64
C ALA A 141 -9.05 4.70 12.15
N ARG A 142 -9.54 3.66 12.83
CA ARG A 142 -10.88 3.56 13.44
C ARG A 142 -12.04 3.74 12.45
N LEU A 143 -11.86 3.28 11.21
CA LEU A 143 -12.93 3.26 10.23
C LEU A 143 -14.01 2.26 10.64
N ALA A 144 -15.27 2.66 10.48
CA ALA A 144 -16.42 1.85 10.87
C ALA A 144 -16.62 0.67 9.92
N PHE A 145 -17.11 -0.45 10.44
CA PHE A 145 -17.54 -1.58 9.61
C PHE A 145 -18.62 -1.13 8.61
N PRO A 146 -18.57 -1.57 7.33
CA PRO A 146 -17.66 -2.56 6.73
C PRO A 146 -16.45 -1.96 5.99
N ILE A 147 -16.10 -0.69 6.22
CA ILE A 147 -15.02 -0.02 5.46
C ILE A 147 -13.69 -0.78 5.52
N PRO A 148 -13.20 -1.28 6.69
CA PRO A 148 -11.96 -2.05 6.73
C PRO A 148 -11.97 -3.26 5.79
N GLU A 149 -13.09 -3.98 5.72
CA GLU A 149 -13.27 -5.13 4.85
C GLU A 149 -13.32 -4.70 3.37
N LEU A 150 -13.99 -3.58 3.06
CA LEU A 150 -14.00 -3.05 1.70
C LEU A 150 -12.61 -2.60 1.23
N LEU A 151 -11.74 -2.10 2.11
CA LEU A 151 -10.36 -1.77 1.72
C LEU A 151 -9.51 -3.00 1.37
N VAL A 152 -9.83 -4.17 1.92
CA VAL A 152 -9.25 -5.46 1.48
C VAL A 152 -9.67 -5.76 0.05
N VAL A 153 -10.93 -5.50 -0.29
CA VAL A 153 -11.43 -5.67 -1.66
C VAL A 153 -10.74 -4.68 -2.60
N ALA A 154 -10.60 -3.41 -2.21
CA ALA A 154 -9.92 -2.39 -3.00
C ALA A 154 -8.46 -2.74 -3.29
N SER A 155 -7.69 -3.19 -2.29
CA SER A 155 -6.30 -3.64 -2.52
C SER A 155 -6.25 -4.87 -3.40
N THR A 156 -7.19 -5.80 -3.26
CA THR A 156 -7.25 -6.97 -4.13
C THR A 156 -7.49 -6.56 -5.58
N ILE A 157 -8.45 -5.67 -5.85
CA ILE A 157 -8.70 -5.13 -7.20
C ILE A 157 -7.43 -4.46 -7.75
N PHE A 158 -6.78 -3.60 -6.95
CA PHE A 158 -5.52 -2.96 -7.33
C PHE A 158 -4.41 -3.97 -7.69
N LEU A 159 -4.28 -5.07 -6.94
CA LEU A 159 -3.26 -6.08 -7.21
C LEU A 159 -3.49 -6.82 -8.52
N PHE A 160 -4.75 -7.02 -8.90
CA PHE A 160 -5.18 -7.68 -10.15
C PHE A 160 -5.40 -6.71 -11.31
N ASP A 161 -5.15 -5.41 -11.12
CA ASP A 161 -5.28 -4.42 -12.19
C ASP A 161 -4.14 -4.59 -13.19
N GLU A 162 -4.42 -5.15 -14.36
CA GLU A 162 -3.42 -5.38 -15.42
C GLU A 162 -3.32 -4.21 -16.41
N SER A 163 -4.03 -3.09 -16.17
CA SER A 163 -3.97 -1.92 -17.06
C SER A 163 -2.60 -1.24 -17.07
N PHE A 164 -1.73 -1.60 -16.13
CA PHE A 164 -0.36 -1.13 -16.06
C PHE A 164 0.59 -2.25 -15.68
N THR A 165 1.76 -2.23 -16.30
CA THR A 165 2.91 -3.07 -15.95
C THR A 165 4.07 -2.16 -15.62
N ILE A 166 5.13 -2.68 -14.98
CA ILE A 166 6.37 -1.97 -14.66
C ILE A 166 6.22 -0.65 -13.86
N TYR A 167 5.02 -0.21 -13.47
CA TYR A 167 4.85 1.02 -12.68
C TYR A 167 5.03 0.74 -11.18
N GLY A 168 4.67 -0.47 -10.73
CA GLY A 168 4.89 -0.94 -9.37
C GLY A 168 3.61 -1.31 -8.61
N GLY A 169 3.76 -2.19 -7.62
CA GLY A 169 2.72 -2.47 -6.61
C GLY A 169 1.71 -3.55 -6.95
N ASN A 170 1.28 -3.69 -8.21
CA ASN A 170 0.39 -4.77 -8.67
C ASN A 170 1.16 -6.05 -9.00
N ILE A 171 0.44 -7.16 -9.23
CA ILE A 171 1.03 -8.46 -9.55
C ILE A 171 1.89 -8.37 -10.81
N ALA A 172 1.38 -7.77 -11.89
CA ALA A 172 2.09 -7.68 -13.17
C ALA A 172 3.42 -6.91 -13.05
N SER A 173 3.44 -5.75 -12.37
CA SER A 173 4.68 -5.01 -12.14
C SER A 173 5.65 -5.76 -11.23
N THR A 174 5.15 -6.41 -10.17
CA THR A 174 6.01 -7.20 -9.28
C THR A 174 6.66 -8.36 -10.01
N MET A 175 5.95 -9.04 -10.91
CA MET A 175 6.52 -10.09 -11.75
C MET A 175 7.56 -9.54 -12.75
N ALA A 176 7.42 -8.30 -13.20
CA ALA A 176 8.40 -7.65 -14.07
C ALA A 176 9.72 -7.26 -13.35
N GLY A 177 9.75 -7.31 -12.00
CA GLY A 177 10.92 -6.96 -11.20
C GLY A 177 10.64 -5.98 -10.05
N GLU A 178 9.45 -5.38 -10.00
CA GLU A 178 9.08 -4.35 -9.02
C GLU A 178 8.61 -4.93 -7.68
N PHE A 179 9.28 -5.98 -7.20
CA PHE A 179 8.89 -6.65 -5.97
C PHE A 179 9.17 -5.80 -4.73
N SER A 180 10.30 -5.09 -4.73
CA SER A 180 10.70 -4.18 -3.65
C SER A 180 9.71 -3.02 -3.49
N PHE A 181 9.10 -2.56 -4.60
CA PHE A 181 7.98 -1.61 -4.57
C PHE A 181 6.80 -2.17 -3.77
N SER A 182 6.36 -3.41 -4.04
CA SER A 182 5.21 -4.01 -3.35
C SER A 182 5.45 -4.16 -1.85
N ILE A 183 6.66 -4.52 -1.43
CA ILE A 183 7.07 -4.62 -0.02
C ILE A 183 7.02 -3.24 0.63
N ALA A 184 7.62 -2.23 -0.01
CA ALA A 184 7.61 -0.85 0.48
C ALA A 184 6.17 -0.32 0.61
N LEU A 185 5.31 -0.62 -0.36
CA LEU A 185 3.90 -0.20 -0.36
C LEU A 185 3.14 -0.82 0.82
N ALA A 186 3.36 -2.10 1.12
CA ALA A 186 2.75 -2.76 2.29
C ALA A 186 3.18 -2.09 3.61
N PHE A 187 4.47 -1.74 3.75
CA PHE A 187 4.97 -0.97 4.89
C PHE A 187 4.37 0.43 4.97
N ALA A 188 4.27 1.15 3.85
CA ALA A 188 3.69 2.49 3.79
C ALA A 188 2.22 2.48 4.24
N VAL A 189 1.41 1.57 3.69
CA VAL A 189 -0.02 1.45 4.00
C VAL A 189 -0.25 1.11 5.48
N LEU A 190 0.47 0.12 6.01
CA LEU A 190 0.39 -0.20 7.44
C LEU A 190 0.88 0.99 8.29
N GLY A 191 1.96 1.63 7.85
CA GLY A 191 2.55 2.80 8.46
C GLY A 191 1.57 3.95 8.61
N PHE A 192 0.79 4.27 7.57
CA PHE A 192 -0.25 5.30 7.65
C PHE A 192 -1.23 5.03 8.79
N GLY A 193 -1.65 3.77 8.98
CA GLY A 193 -2.61 3.41 10.04
C GLY A 193 -2.01 3.54 11.42
N VAL A 194 -0.79 3.02 11.58
CA VAL A 194 -0.04 3.11 12.84
C VAL A 194 0.24 4.57 13.20
N PHE A 195 0.61 5.40 12.22
CA PHE A 195 0.86 6.82 12.42
C PHE A 195 -0.41 7.59 12.77
N TRP A 196 -1.51 7.32 12.06
CA TRP A 196 -2.81 7.91 12.35
C TRP A 196 -3.24 7.61 13.79
N ARG A 197 -3.18 6.34 14.19
CA ARG A 197 -3.48 5.91 15.56
C ARG A 197 -2.54 6.53 16.58
N GLY A 198 -1.26 6.66 16.21
CA GLY A 198 -0.22 7.27 17.03
C GLY A 198 -0.47 8.75 17.32
N ILE A 199 -0.83 9.53 16.30
CA ILE A 199 -1.22 10.94 16.45
C ILE A 199 -2.41 11.10 17.39
N GLU A 200 -3.39 10.20 17.31
CA GLU A 200 -4.58 10.26 18.16
C GLU A 200 -4.30 9.89 19.62
N THR A 201 -3.50 8.86 19.86
CA THR A 201 -3.33 8.23 21.19
C THR A 201 -2.04 8.60 21.90
N GLY A 202 -1.05 9.15 21.19
CA GLY A 202 0.31 9.34 21.71
C GLY A 202 1.17 8.07 21.74
N GLY A 203 0.61 6.89 21.44
CA GLY A 203 1.32 5.60 21.36
C GLY A 203 2.03 5.37 20.01
N TYR A 204 2.57 4.18 19.79
CA TYR A 204 3.07 3.69 18.48
C TYR A 204 4.20 4.48 17.80
N ARG A 205 4.88 5.42 18.47
CA ARG A 205 5.93 6.26 17.86
C ARG A 205 7.00 5.43 17.14
N ILE A 206 7.57 4.46 17.85
CA ILE A 206 8.63 3.60 17.33
C ILE A 206 8.13 2.80 16.11
N ALA A 207 6.94 2.20 16.20
CA ALA A 207 6.37 1.44 15.10
C ALA A 207 6.11 2.31 13.86
N ALA A 208 5.54 3.52 14.04
CA ALA A 208 5.30 4.44 12.93
C ALA A 208 6.61 4.90 12.27
N THR A 209 7.65 5.18 13.06
CA THR A 209 8.99 5.54 12.58
C THR A 209 9.64 4.39 11.82
N ILE A 210 9.63 3.18 12.38
CA ILE A 210 10.23 2.00 11.75
C ILE A 210 9.53 1.66 10.44
N LEU A 211 8.19 1.67 10.39
CA LEU A 211 7.45 1.38 9.16
C LEU A 211 7.73 2.40 8.06
N LEU A 212 7.81 3.69 8.39
CA LEU A 212 8.19 4.73 7.43
C LEU A 212 9.63 4.54 6.93
N ALA A 213 10.58 4.25 7.83
CA ALA A 213 11.96 4.00 7.46
C ALA A 213 12.13 2.72 6.61
N LEU A 214 11.42 1.63 6.96
CA LEU A 214 11.43 0.38 6.19
C LEU A 214 10.83 0.58 4.80
N SER A 215 9.73 1.33 4.67
CA SER A 215 9.18 1.71 3.37
C SER A 215 10.21 2.49 2.55
N ALA A 216 10.83 3.50 3.15
CA ALA A 216 11.80 4.36 2.49
C ALA A 216 13.05 3.60 2.02
N LEU A 217 13.57 2.70 2.85
CA LEU A 217 14.75 1.88 2.58
C LEU A 217 14.46 0.65 1.69
N SER A 218 13.18 0.38 1.41
CA SER A 218 12.75 -0.71 0.52
C SER A 218 12.52 -0.25 -0.90
N HIS A 219 12.04 0.98 -1.12
CA HIS A 219 11.83 1.51 -2.48
C HIS A 219 11.83 3.04 -2.53
N GLY A 220 12.70 3.62 -3.35
CA GLY A 220 12.93 5.07 -3.42
C GLY A 220 11.75 5.87 -4.01
N ILE A 221 10.93 5.25 -4.86
CA ILE A 221 9.70 5.91 -5.36
C ILE A 221 8.59 5.83 -4.30
N VAL A 222 8.48 4.71 -3.59
CA VAL A 222 7.49 4.55 -2.51
C VAL A 222 7.88 5.38 -1.29
N LEU A 223 9.16 5.69 -1.11
CA LEU A 223 9.65 6.68 -0.14
C LEU A 223 8.90 8.00 -0.30
N LEU A 224 8.80 8.53 -1.52
CA LEU A 224 8.10 9.79 -1.80
C LEU A 224 6.63 9.69 -1.39
N PHE A 225 5.98 8.57 -1.72
CA PHE A 225 4.59 8.31 -1.32
C PHE A 225 4.43 8.20 0.21
N ALA A 226 5.30 7.46 0.89
CA ALA A 226 5.21 7.26 2.32
C ALA A 226 5.43 8.57 3.10
N PHE A 227 6.49 9.32 2.78
CA PHE A 227 6.79 10.59 3.46
C PHE A 227 5.74 11.66 3.18
N LEU A 228 5.31 11.82 1.93
CA LEU A 228 4.29 12.80 1.57
C LEU A 228 2.94 12.45 2.20
N GLY A 229 2.59 11.16 2.26
CA GLY A 229 1.40 10.69 2.97
C GLY A 229 1.43 11.03 4.46
N TYR A 230 2.53 10.74 5.17
CA TYR A 230 2.70 11.10 6.59
C TYR A 230 2.65 12.61 6.82
N LEU A 231 3.33 13.39 5.97
CA LEU A 231 3.32 14.84 6.04
C LEU A 231 1.91 15.40 5.82
N LEU A 232 1.15 14.85 4.88
CA LEU A 232 -0.23 15.28 4.62
C LEU A 232 -1.16 14.91 5.79
N ILE A 233 -1.02 13.70 6.38
CA ILE A 233 -1.74 13.33 7.61
C ILE A 233 -1.48 14.37 8.70
N LEU A 234 -0.21 14.73 8.91
CA LEU A 234 0.18 15.70 9.92
C LEU A 234 -0.34 17.11 9.62
N ALA A 235 -0.26 17.54 8.36
CA ALA A 235 -0.68 18.85 7.89
C ALA A 235 -2.20 19.07 8.00
N MET A 236 -2.99 18.00 7.93
CA MET A 236 -4.44 18.07 8.17
C MET A 236 -4.81 18.32 9.64
N HIS A 237 -3.87 18.18 10.57
CA HIS A 237 -4.07 18.45 11.99
C HIS A 237 -3.48 19.82 12.37
N LYS A 238 -4.32 20.70 12.92
CA LYS A 238 -3.91 22.06 13.32
C LYS A 238 -3.32 22.12 14.73
N GLU A 239 -3.56 21.11 15.56
CA GLU A 239 -3.20 21.17 16.96
C GLU A 239 -1.68 20.99 17.15
N PRO A 240 -0.99 21.89 17.89
CA PRO A 240 0.44 21.78 18.13
C PRO A 240 0.86 20.46 18.79
N ALA A 241 -0.04 19.84 19.57
CA ALA A 241 0.19 18.53 20.18
C ALA A 241 0.41 17.43 19.14
N LYS A 242 -0.31 17.46 18.00
CA LYS A 242 -0.12 16.49 16.91
C LYS A 242 1.22 16.68 16.24
N TRP A 243 1.66 17.93 16.03
CA TRP A 243 2.98 18.27 15.50
C TRP A 243 4.13 17.85 16.42
N LYS A 244 3.99 18.04 17.73
CA LYS A 244 4.95 17.55 18.74
C LYS A 244 5.10 16.02 18.73
N TYR A 245 4.09 15.30 18.27
CA TYR A 245 4.18 13.84 18.05
C TYR A 245 4.75 13.51 16.66
N GLY A 246 4.17 14.09 15.61
CA GLY A 246 4.41 13.68 14.23
C GLY A 246 5.75 14.11 13.67
N ALA A 247 6.20 15.33 13.99
CA ALA A 247 7.46 15.85 13.47
C ALA A 247 8.67 15.01 13.95
N PRO A 248 8.78 14.59 15.23
CA PRO A 248 9.81 13.64 15.64
C PRO A 248 9.73 12.29 14.92
N VAL A 249 8.53 11.73 14.72
CA VAL A 249 8.37 10.44 14.00
C VAL A 249 8.93 10.52 12.59
N ILE A 250 8.55 11.55 11.84
CA ILE A 250 9.01 11.80 10.46
C ILE A 250 10.51 12.11 10.46
N GLY A 251 10.97 13.02 11.33
CA GLY A 251 12.37 13.41 11.43
C GLY A 251 13.30 12.24 11.78
N THR A 252 12.91 11.38 12.72
CA THR A 252 13.68 10.17 13.04
C THR A 252 13.68 9.18 11.88
N ALA A 253 12.58 9.02 11.14
CA ALA A 253 12.57 8.16 9.96
C ALA A 253 13.48 8.70 8.85
N VAL A 254 13.54 10.01 8.64
CA VAL A 254 14.53 10.66 7.76
C VAL A 254 15.94 10.27 8.19
N LEU A 255 16.29 10.46 9.47
CA LEU A 255 17.62 10.13 10.00
C LEU A 255 17.97 8.64 9.84
N LEU A 256 17.02 7.74 10.09
CA LEU A 256 17.21 6.29 9.92
C LEU A 256 17.41 5.90 8.45
N SER A 257 16.82 6.63 7.52
CA SER A 257 17.00 6.40 6.08
C SER A 257 18.21 7.12 5.48
N ALA A 258 18.76 8.10 6.19
CA ALA A 258 19.74 9.05 5.66
C ALA A 258 21.05 8.39 5.20
N PHE A 259 21.48 7.31 5.84
CA PHE A 259 22.72 6.60 5.47
C PHE A 259 22.67 6.05 4.04
N TRP A 260 21.47 5.79 3.50
CA TRP A 260 21.27 5.32 2.14
C TRP A 260 20.78 6.45 1.23
N VAL A 261 19.81 7.24 1.68
CA VAL A 261 19.19 8.32 0.88
C VAL A 261 20.17 9.44 0.56
N LEU A 262 21.00 9.89 1.51
CA LEU A 262 21.94 10.98 1.26
C LEU A 262 22.99 10.58 0.22
N PRO A 263 23.69 9.42 0.33
CA PRO A 263 24.61 9.00 -0.71
C PRO A 263 23.92 8.77 -2.06
N PHE A 264 22.70 8.25 -2.09
CA PHE A 264 21.92 8.10 -3.31
C PHE A 264 21.72 9.45 -4.01
N VAL A 265 21.14 10.43 -3.31
CA VAL A 265 20.81 11.74 -3.88
C VAL A 265 22.07 12.53 -4.24
N LEU A 266 23.12 12.48 -3.43
CA LEU A 266 24.35 13.23 -3.72
C LEU A 266 25.17 12.65 -4.87
N ASN A 267 24.99 11.37 -5.20
CA ASN A 267 25.76 10.67 -6.24
C ASN A 267 24.89 10.23 -7.42
N HIS A 268 23.68 10.73 -7.53
CA HIS A 268 22.71 10.28 -8.52
C HIS A 268 23.14 10.53 -9.98
N ALA A 269 24.11 11.42 -10.20
CA ALA A 269 24.73 11.63 -11.52
C ALA A 269 25.58 10.44 -12.02
N TYR A 270 25.94 9.50 -11.13
CA TYR A 270 26.77 8.33 -11.46
C TYR A 270 25.98 7.05 -11.71
N MET A 271 24.66 7.07 -11.60
CA MET A 271 23.85 5.92 -11.98
C MET A 271 23.36 6.05 -13.41
N THR A 272 23.01 4.91 -13.99
CA THR A 272 22.35 4.87 -15.30
C THR A 272 21.10 5.73 -15.27
N ASP A 273 20.93 6.57 -16.29
CA ASP A 273 19.72 7.36 -16.44
C ASP A 273 18.52 6.41 -16.61
N MET A 274 17.69 6.33 -15.58
CA MET A 274 16.44 5.56 -15.60
C MET A 274 15.28 6.39 -16.17
N LYS A 275 15.55 7.58 -16.71
CA LYS A 275 14.53 8.40 -17.36
C LYS A 275 14.11 7.75 -18.68
N TYR A 276 13.11 6.89 -18.55
CA TYR A 276 12.22 6.55 -19.65
C TYR A 276 11.64 7.84 -20.23
N GLU A 277 11.22 7.76 -21.48
CA GLU A 277 10.55 8.87 -22.15
C GLU A 277 9.40 9.39 -21.26
N PRO A 278 9.34 10.72 -20.98
CA PRO A 278 8.23 11.34 -20.29
C PRO A 278 6.90 10.88 -20.86
N GLN A 279 5.88 10.68 -20.03
CA GLN A 279 4.56 10.26 -20.50
C GLN A 279 3.52 11.33 -20.16
N PRO A 280 2.54 11.62 -21.04
CA PRO A 280 2.37 11.08 -22.39
C PRO A 280 3.28 11.79 -23.41
N THR A 281 3.79 11.06 -24.41
CA THR A 281 4.52 11.64 -25.56
C THR A 281 4.14 11.00 -26.90
N GLY A 282 3.59 9.78 -26.92
CA GLY A 282 3.18 9.08 -28.13
C GLY A 282 1.96 9.68 -28.82
N TYR A 283 1.82 9.41 -30.13
CA TYR A 283 0.65 9.82 -30.89
C TYR A 283 -0.61 9.09 -30.39
N GLY A 284 -1.58 9.87 -29.90
CA GLY A 284 -2.81 9.33 -29.30
C GLY A 284 -2.71 9.01 -27.82
N GLU A 285 -1.55 9.23 -27.18
CA GLU A 285 -1.41 9.14 -25.72
C GLU A 285 -1.77 10.47 -25.07
N SER A 286 -2.53 10.43 -24.00
CA SER A 286 -2.91 11.60 -23.24
C SER A 286 -2.86 11.34 -21.73
N PHE A 287 -2.87 12.41 -20.94
CA PHE A 287 -3.03 12.30 -19.50
C PHE A 287 -4.35 11.63 -19.12
N ILE A 288 -5.38 11.74 -19.96
CA ILE A 288 -6.66 11.06 -19.73
C ILE A 288 -6.44 9.55 -19.77
N ASP A 289 -5.73 9.03 -20.77
CA ASP A 289 -5.46 7.59 -20.89
C ASP A 289 -4.60 7.08 -19.71
N MET A 290 -3.69 7.92 -19.22
CA MET A 290 -2.90 7.59 -18.02
C MET A 290 -3.76 7.56 -16.76
N PHE A 291 -4.68 8.50 -16.54
CA PHE A 291 -5.52 8.50 -15.33
C PHE A 291 -6.69 7.52 -15.40
N PHE A 292 -7.12 7.16 -16.61
CA PHE A 292 -8.27 6.31 -16.91
C PHE A 292 -7.87 5.21 -17.92
N PRO A 293 -7.02 4.25 -17.49
CA PRO A 293 -6.46 3.24 -18.39
C PRO A 293 -7.39 2.05 -18.65
N LEU A 294 -8.57 2.02 -18.03
CA LEU A 294 -9.51 0.90 -18.15
C LEU A 294 -10.53 1.19 -19.25
N HIS A 295 -11.38 0.19 -19.53
CA HIS A 295 -12.55 0.43 -20.36
C HIS A 295 -13.41 1.55 -19.76
N THR A 296 -13.91 2.46 -20.61
CA THR A 296 -14.60 3.70 -20.19
C THR A 296 -15.71 3.46 -19.16
N ILE A 297 -16.47 2.37 -19.30
CA ILE A 297 -17.53 1.99 -18.33
C ILE A 297 -16.93 1.80 -16.92
N PHE A 298 -15.82 1.07 -16.81
CA PHE A 298 -15.18 0.83 -15.50
C PHE A 298 -14.59 2.12 -14.94
N ASP A 299 -13.89 2.93 -15.74
CA ASP A 299 -13.34 4.19 -15.25
C ASP A 299 -14.42 5.17 -14.77
N VAL A 300 -15.56 5.24 -15.47
CA VAL A 300 -16.71 6.07 -15.05
C VAL A 300 -17.29 5.56 -13.74
N ILE A 301 -17.46 4.24 -13.57
CA ILE A 301 -17.98 3.65 -12.33
C ILE A 301 -17.01 3.89 -11.17
N ILE A 302 -15.73 3.53 -11.36
CA ILE A 302 -14.69 3.63 -10.32
C ILE A 302 -14.53 5.08 -9.89
N THR A 303 -14.36 5.98 -10.85
CA THR A 303 -14.16 7.41 -10.58
C THR A 303 -15.42 8.06 -10.03
N GLY A 304 -16.59 7.71 -10.56
CA GLY A 304 -17.88 8.22 -10.07
C GLY A 304 -18.09 7.90 -8.60
N PHE A 305 -17.90 6.65 -8.19
CA PHE A 305 -17.95 6.28 -6.78
C PHE A 305 -16.80 6.89 -5.97
N ALA A 306 -15.58 6.97 -6.51
CA ALA A 306 -14.47 7.60 -5.80
C ALA A 306 -14.75 9.08 -5.48
N LEU A 307 -15.37 9.81 -6.42
CA LEU A 307 -15.82 11.19 -6.23
C LEU A 307 -16.92 11.28 -5.18
N VAL A 308 -17.93 10.40 -5.23
CA VAL A 308 -18.97 10.35 -4.19
C VAL A 308 -18.34 10.08 -2.81
N GLY A 309 -17.41 9.14 -2.72
CA GLY A 309 -16.68 8.81 -1.50
C GLY A 309 -15.89 10.00 -0.96
N PHE A 310 -15.18 10.72 -1.83
CA PHE A 310 -14.41 11.89 -1.44
C PHE A 310 -15.29 13.07 -1.02
N VAL A 311 -16.33 13.41 -1.80
CA VAL A 311 -17.26 14.51 -1.47
C VAL A 311 -18.01 14.21 -0.17
N SER A 312 -18.49 12.97 0.00
CA SER A 312 -19.14 12.53 1.23
C SER A 312 -18.17 12.61 2.42
N ALA A 313 -16.91 12.22 2.24
CA ALA A 313 -15.89 12.32 3.28
C ALA A 313 -15.64 13.76 3.74
N LEU A 314 -15.59 14.72 2.81
CA LEU A 314 -15.46 16.13 3.14
C LEU A 314 -16.71 16.65 3.88
N TRP A 315 -17.90 16.26 3.40
CA TRP A 315 -19.18 16.67 3.97
C TRP A 315 -19.36 16.18 5.41
N TRP A 316 -19.11 14.89 5.66
CA TRP A 316 -19.22 14.26 6.98
C TRP A 316 -17.96 14.35 7.82
N ARG A 317 -16.92 15.04 7.32
CA ARG A 317 -15.63 15.24 8.00
C ARG A 317 -14.95 13.92 8.39
N ASN A 318 -15.04 12.91 7.52
CA ASN A 318 -14.22 11.72 7.63
C ASN A 318 -12.79 12.06 7.22
N PHE A 319 -11.94 12.33 8.22
CA PHE A 319 -10.57 12.79 7.98
C PHE A 319 -9.73 11.79 7.17
N VAL A 320 -9.93 10.49 7.36
CA VAL A 320 -9.13 9.45 6.68
C VAL A 320 -9.47 9.40 5.19
N ALA A 321 -10.77 9.38 4.86
CA ALA A 321 -11.21 9.41 3.46
C ALA A 321 -10.95 10.76 2.79
N SER A 322 -11.06 11.86 3.54
CA SER A 322 -10.66 13.19 3.07
C SER A 322 -9.16 13.24 2.76
N TRP A 323 -8.32 12.64 3.61
CA TRP A 323 -6.88 12.51 3.38
C TRP A 323 -6.61 11.74 2.09
N MET A 324 -7.25 10.58 1.87
CA MET A 324 -7.07 9.81 0.64
C MET A 324 -7.47 10.60 -0.61
N GLY A 325 -8.57 11.35 -0.57
CA GLY A 325 -9.02 12.17 -1.70
C GLY A 325 -8.11 13.34 -1.99
N ILE A 326 -7.72 14.11 -0.97
CA ILE A 326 -6.73 15.18 -1.10
C ILE A 326 -5.41 14.61 -1.62
N TYR A 327 -5.00 13.45 -1.11
CA TYR A 327 -3.74 12.85 -1.52
C TYR A 327 -3.78 12.39 -2.97
N THR A 328 -4.91 11.84 -3.42
CA THR A 328 -5.16 11.49 -4.83
C THR A 328 -4.98 12.72 -5.73
N VAL A 329 -5.52 13.89 -5.35
CA VAL A 329 -5.34 15.16 -6.09
C VAL A 329 -3.86 15.58 -6.13
N VAL A 330 -3.16 15.50 -4.99
CA VAL A 330 -1.72 15.81 -4.92
C VAL A 330 -0.92 14.88 -5.82
N LEU A 331 -1.24 13.58 -5.88
CA LEU A 331 -0.58 12.61 -6.76
C LEU A 331 -0.89 12.89 -8.23
N THR A 332 -2.12 13.27 -8.57
CA THR A 332 -2.49 13.73 -9.91
C THR A 332 -1.62 14.92 -10.34
N ILE A 333 -1.51 15.96 -9.51
CA ILE A 333 -0.62 17.09 -9.75
C ILE A 333 0.83 16.61 -9.90
N GLY A 334 1.26 15.67 -9.06
CA GLY A 334 2.57 15.05 -9.12
C GLY A 334 2.88 14.40 -10.47
N VAL A 335 1.92 13.68 -11.08
CA VAL A 335 2.06 13.07 -12.42
C VAL A 335 2.30 14.13 -13.49
N PHE A 336 1.61 15.28 -13.42
CA PHE A 336 1.83 16.40 -14.35
C PHE A 336 3.19 17.07 -14.15
N VAL A 337 3.52 17.41 -12.90
CA VAL A 337 4.75 18.14 -12.55
C VAL A 337 6.00 17.30 -12.78
N ALA A 338 5.93 15.98 -12.54
CA ALA A 338 7.04 15.08 -12.71
C ALA A 338 7.29 14.66 -14.17
N ARG A 339 6.46 15.11 -15.14
CA ARG A 339 6.64 14.74 -16.56
C ARG A 339 8.05 15.04 -17.05
N GLU A 340 8.56 16.24 -16.76
CA GLU A 340 9.91 16.64 -17.16
C GLU A 340 11.00 16.23 -16.14
N SER A 341 10.66 15.33 -15.21
CA SER A 341 11.38 15.03 -13.96
C SER A 341 11.26 16.15 -12.91
N LEU A 342 11.34 15.77 -11.63
CA LEU A 342 11.41 16.73 -10.53
C LEU A 342 12.75 17.49 -10.55
N PRO A 343 12.76 18.81 -10.25
CA PRO A 343 14.00 19.54 -10.01
C PRO A 343 14.86 18.82 -8.98
N ILE A 344 16.19 18.83 -9.15
CA ILE A 344 17.19 18.20 -8.26
C ILE A 344 17.26 16.66 -8.37
N ILE A 345 16.11 15.98 -8.45
CA ILE A 345 16.07 14.51 -8.39
C ILE A 345 15.96 13.86 -9.77
N GLY A 346 15.73 14.57 -10.89
CA GLY A 346 16.04 14.15 -12.29
C GLY A 346 15.49 12.82 -12.85
N LEU A 347 14.97 11.92 -12.01
CA LEU A 347 15.02 10.46 -12.18
C LEU A 347 13.65 9.81 -11.99
N LEU A 348 12.66 10.59 -11.54
CA LEU A 348 11.31 10.11 -11.36
C LEU A 348 10.59 10.11 -12.70
N TRP A 349 10.44 8.92 -13.28
CA TRP A 349 9.54 8.71 -14.42
C TRP A 349 8.09 8.82 -13.94
N ASN A 350 7.33 9.75 -14.52
CA ASN A 350 6.04 10.17 -13.97
C ASN A 350 4.94 9.09 -13.88
N PRO A 351 4.87 8.05 -14.75
CA PRO A 351 3.92 6.95 -14.58
C PRO A 351 4.11 6.17 -13.28
N ARG A 352 5.31 6.21 -12.68
CA ARG A 352 5.60 5.54 -11.41
C ARG A 352 4.83 6.13 -10.21
N ILE A 353 4.16 7.26 -10.40
CA ILE A 353 3.24 7.86 -9.41
C ILE A 353 1.82 7.26 -9.53
N LEU A 354 1.44 6.77 -10.71
CA LEU A 354 0.09 6.29 -11.00
C LEU A 354 -0.38 5.13 -10.11
N PRO A 355 0.46 4.14 -9.72
CA PRO A 355 0.00 3.06 -8.84
C PRO A 355 -0.56 3.58 -7.50
N PHE A 356 0.03 4.63 -6.94
CA PHE A 356 -0.47 5.24 -5.71
C PHE A 356 -1.83 5.91 -5.93
N PHE A 357 -1.98 6.61 -7.06
CA PHE A 357 -3.25 7.22 -7.46
C PHE A 357 -4.33 6.14 -7.65
N TYR A 358 -4.04 5.04 -8.36
CA TYR A 358 -5.01 3.97 -8.58
C TYR A 358 -5.41 3.29 -7.26
N LEU A 359 -4.45 2.97 -6.39
CA LEU A 359 -4.74 2.37 -5.09
C LEU A 359 -5.71 3.23 -4.27
N LEU A 360 -5.42 4.53 -4.13
CA LEU A 360 -6.28 5.45 -3.38
C LEU A 360 -7.64 5.66 -4.08
N ARG A 361 -7.68 5.68 -5.41
CA ARG A 361 -8.91 5.74 -6.20
C ARG A 361 -9.80 4.53 -5.95
N TYR A 362 -9.24 3.31 -5.94
CA TYR A 362 -9.99 2.09 -5.59
C TYR A 362 -10.48 2.11 -4.15
N MET A 363 -9.68 2.62 -3.20
CA MET A 363 -10.13 2.77 -1.82
C MET A 363 -11.28 3.77 -1.70
N LEU A 364 -11.18 4.94 -2.35
CA LEU A 364 -12.24 5.95 -2.36
C LEU A 364 -13.51 5.45 -3.04
N MET A 365 -13.38 4.65 -4.09
CA MET A 365 -14.52 3.98 -4.73
C MET A 365 -15.29 3.15 -3.69
N MET A 366 -14.61 2.40 -2.83
CA MET A 366 -15.27 1.62 -1.77
C MET A 366 -15.98 2.50 -0.74
N PHE A 367 -15.42 3.65 -0.38
CA PHE A 367 -16.14 4.64 0.43
C PHE A 367 -17.40 5.13 -0.28
N GLY A 368 -17.32 5.46 -1.57
CA GLY A 368 -18.47 5.91 -2.34
C GLY A 368 -19.58 4.87 -2.43
N ILE A 369 -19.24 3.62 -2.72
CA ILE A 369 -20.19 2.50 -2.76
C ILE A 369 -20.89 2.38 -1.39
N TYR A 370 -20.13 2.39 -0.30
CA TYR A 370 -20.70 2.33 1.05
C TYR A 370 -21.67 3.49 1.32
N GLU A 371 -21.26 4.72 1.01
CA GLU A 371 -22.08 5.92 1.25
C GLU A 371 -23.38 5.90 0.43
N VAL A 372 -23.33 5.44 -0.83
CA VAL A 372 -24.53 5.26 -1.66
C VAL A 372 -25.46 4.21 -1.06
N ILE A 373 -24.94 3.06 -0.64
CA ILE A 373 -25.74 2.00 -0.03
C ILE A 373 -26.41 2.51 1.26
N VAL A 374 -25.66 3.23 2.11
CA VAL A 374 -26.19 3.79 3.35
C VAL A 374 -27.25 4.86 3.07
N ALA A 375 -27.04 5.73 2.09
CA ALA A 375 -28.02 6.75 1.69
C ALA A 375 -29.33 6.11 1.21
N VAL A 376 -29.24 5.11 0.33
CA VAL A 376 -30.42 4.36 -0.16
C VAL A 376 -31.13 3.64 0.98
N ALA A 377 -30.40 2.96 1.86
CA ALA A 377 -30.99 2.26 3.00
C ALA A 377 -31.72 3.22 3.96
N ARG A 378 -31.13 4.40 4.23
CA ARG A 378 -31.76 5.45 5.04
C ARG A 378 -33.03 5.97 4.37
N PHE A 379 -32.98 6.25 3.08
CA PHE A 379 -34.14 6.71 2.31
C PHE A 379 -35.30 5.71 2.37
N VAL A 380 -35.02 4.42 2.09
CA VAL A 380 -36.04 3.35 2.16
C VAL A 380 -36.60 3.20 3.58
N SER A 381 -35.78 3.34 4.62
CA SER A 381 -36.24 3.29 6.01
C SER A 381 -37.17 4.46 6.36
N LEU A 382 -36.88 5.67 5.86
CA LEU A 382 -37.73 6.85 6.05
C LEU A 382 -39.08 6.68 5.34
N GLU A 383 -39.07 6.24 4.08
CA GLU A 383 -40.29 5.95 3.31
C GLU A 383 -41.17 4.91 4.00
N ARG A 384 -40.59 3.80 4.50
CA ARG A 384 -41.33 2.78 5.25
C ARG A 384 -41.91 3.30 6.56
N THR A 385 -41.23 4.26 7.20
CA THR A 385 -41.71 4.86 8.44
C THR A 385 -42.85 5.82 8.14
N ALA A 386 -42.71 6.66 7.10
CA ALA A 386 -43.76 7.57 6.64
C ALA A 386 -45.03 6.79 6.25
N ALA A 387 -44.90 5.69 5.50
CA ALA A 387 -46.01 4.84 5.10
C ALA A 387 -46.70 4.07 6.25
N ARG A 388 -46.08 3.99 7.44
CA ARG A 388 -46.71 3.41 8.65
C ARG A 388 -47.43 4.45 9.51
N VAL A 389 -47.11 5.72 9.31
CA VAL A 389 -47.66 6.84 10.07
C VAL A 389 -48.80 7.53 9.30
N ALA A 390 -48.77 7.47 7.97
CA ALA A 390 -49.91 7.75 7.08
C ALA A 390 -50.92 6.59 7.10
#